data_AF-A0A8J4T168-F1
#
_entry.id   AF-A0A8J4T168-F1
#
_cell.length_a   1.000
_cell.length_b   1.000
_cell.length_c   1.000
_cell.angle_alpha   90.00
_cell.angle_beta   90.00
_cell.angle_gamma   90.00
#
_symmetry.space_group_name_H-M   'P 1'
#
loop_
_entity.id
_entity.type
_entity.pdbx_description
1 polymer ?
#
loop_
_entity_poly.entity_id
_entity_poly.type
_entity_poly.pdbx_seq_one_letter_code
_entity_poly.pdbx_strand_id
1 'polypeptide(L)'
;MLSHSPEHHLEEDRYYRDTPSLKHNLSFAGCGFLGLYHVGVCSCLRRCAPHLYHNRPISGASAGAIAAACLLCDVGMAESVQYMCALIKNCRSHLFGPFDPRFKTNEHLREGLDRILPSDAHVLCSGRLSVSLTSCSTGKNIMVTHYKDKEELISAILCSTFIPVFSGFVPAIFRGQPVLDGGFSDNLLCIDRMTITVSPFVGEADISPMDATWKSGYSLPAPQRVEDILGTVSILNNTIRLNWTNVKRILHALWPMTPEELYSLTYQGYVDALRYLTTRGRSEISVAFEAPASYKTLYIYT
;
A
#
# COMPACT_ATOMS: atom_id res chain seq x y z
N MET A 1 -6.48 53.49 -29.54
CA MET A 1 -7.12 52.58 -28.58
C MET A 1 -6.85 51.17 -29.06
N LEU A 2 -5.94 50.47 -28.39
CA LEU A 2 -5.52 49.11 -28.70
C LEU A 2 -6.52 48.14 -28.08
N SER A 3 -7.18 47.30 -28.88
CA SER A 3 -7.88 46.10 -28.42
C SER A 3 -7.09 44.89 -28.90
N HIS A 4 -6.17 44.40 -28.07
CA HIS A 4 -5.61 43.05 -28.19
C HIS A 4 -6.50 42.09 -27.40
N SER A 5 -7.04 41.11 -28.11
CA SER A 5 -7.63 39.92 -27.51
C SER A 5 -6.51 39.01 -26.98
N PRO A 6 -6.63 38.39 -25.81
CA PRO A 6 -5.85 37.21 -25.50
C PRO A 6 -6.79 35.99 -25.40
N GLU A 7 -6.85 35.23 -26.50
CA GLU A 7 -7.00 33.78 -26.41
C GLU A 7 -5.63 33.18 -26.06
N HIS A 8 -5.65 32.01 -25.42
CA HIS A 8 -4.56 31.20 -24.87
C HIS A 8 -4.06 31.58 -23.47
N HIS A 9 -4.50 30.82 -22.45
CA HIS A 9 -3.71 30.35 -21.28
C HIS A 9 -4.55 29.39 -20.40
N LEU A 10 -5.03 28.26 -20.94
CA LEU A 10 -5.79 27.26 -20.14
C LEU A 10 -5.24 25.81 -20.24
N GLU A 11 -4.01 25.60 -20.70
CA GLU A 11 -3.41 24.25 -20.79
C GLU A 11 -2.19 24.00 -19.89
N GLU A 12 -1.63 25.00 -19.20
CA GLU A 12 -0.39 24.83 -18.42
C GLU A 12 -0.58 24.37 -16.96
N ASP A 13 -1.81 24.38 -16.42
CA ASP A 13 -2.05 24.07 -14.99
C ASP A 13 -2.15 22.57 -14.63
N ARG A 14 -2.06 21.65 -15.60
CA ARG A 14 -2.05 20.19 -15.32
C ARG A 14 -0.68 19.64 -14.90
N TYR A 15 0.37 20.47 -14.98
CA TYR A 15 1.75 20.11 -14.66
C TYR A 15 2.41 21.11 -13.69
N TYR A 16 1.66 21.67 -12.73
CA TYR A 16 2.30 22.41 -11.65
C TYR A 16 3.26 21.47 -10.89
N ARG A 17 4.56 21.69 -11.08
CA ARG A 17 5.66 20.87 -10.59
C ARG A 17 6.33 21.60 -9.44
N ASP A 18 6.02 21.18 -8.23
CA ASP A 18 6.82 21.60 -7.10
C ASP A 18 8.17 20.84 -7.14
N THR A 19 9.27 21.56 -7.35
CA THR A 19 10.60 20.95 -7.56
C THR A 19 11.12 20.13 -6.36
N PRO A 20 10.72 20.39 -5.10
CA PRO A 20 10.99 19.52 -3.95
C PRO A 20 10.19 18.22 -3.97
N SER A 21 8.93 18.21 -4.43
CA SER A 21 8.13 16.98 -4.50
C SER A 21 8.70 15.98 -5.52
N LEU A 22 9.39 16.51 -6.54
CA LEU A 22 10.21 15.74 -7.45
C LEU A 22 11.40 15.04 -6.78
N LYS A 23 11.73 15.16 -5.48
CA LYS A 23 12.87 14.47 -4.84
C LYS A 23 12.52 13.23 -4.04
N HIS A 24 11.24 12.93 -3.86
CA HIS A 24 10.82 11.92 -2.89
C HIS A 24 10.62 10.54 -3.53
N ASN A 25 10.97 9.50 -2.78
CA ASN A 25 10.61 8.12 -3.08
C ASN A 25 9.37 7.73 -2.26
N LEU A 26 8.72 6.61 -2.58
CA LEU A 26 7.63 6.06 -1.77
C LEU A 26 8.03 4.70 -1.20
N SER A 27 7.64 4.40 0.03
CA SER A 27 7.81 3.08 0.65
C SER A 27 6.51 2.61 1.27
N PHE A 28 6.03 1.44 0.85
CA PHE A 28 4.79 0.84 1.34
C PHE A 28 5.07 -0.34 2.27
N ALA A 29 4.56 -0.25 3.49
CA ALA A 29 4.75 -1.29 4.51
C ALA A 29 4.04 -2.60 4.17
N GLY A 30 4.62 -3.73 4.55
CA GLY A 30 3.92 -5.00 4.60
C GLY A 30 2.84 -5.03 5.68
N CYS A 31 1.67 -5.57 5.35
CA CYS A 31 0.49 -5.52 6.21
C CYS A 31 -0.58 -6.59 5.94
N GLY A 32 -0.28 -7.63 5.15
CA GLY A 32 -1.22 -8.72 4.85
C GLY A 32 -2.57 -8.23 4.32
N PHE A 33 -3.67 -8.69 4.92
CA PHE A 33 -5.04 -8.33 4.50
C PHE A 33 -5.40 -6.86 4.69
N LEU A 34 -4.57 -6.06 5.38
CA LEU A 34 -4.76 -4.60 5.45
C LEU A 34 -4.33 -3.88 4.15
N GLY A 35 -3.89 -4.60 3.12
CA GLY A 35 -3.44 -4.04 1.84
C GLY A 35 -4.45 -3.12 1.15
N LEU A 36 -5.75 -3.23 1.46
CA LEU A 36 -6.78 -2.29 1.00
C LEU A 36 -6.55 -0.85 1.48
N TYR A 37 -5.87 -0.64 2.60
CA TYR A 37 -5.40 0.69 3.01
C TYR A 37 -4.51 1.32 1.93
N HIS A 38 -3.56 0.55 1.40
CA HIS A 38 -2.63 1.02 0.37
C HIS A 38 -3.33 1.34 -0.93
N VAL A 39 -4.42 0.64 -1.27
CA VAL A 39 -5.25 1.00 -2.42
C VAL A 39 -5.89 2.38 -2.26
N GLY A 40 -6.38 2.71 -1.06
CA GLY A 40 -6.85 4.05 -0.74
C GLY A 40 -5.77 5.11 -0.96
N VAL A 41 -4.57 4.85 -0.43
CA VAL A 41 -3.41 5.73 -0.59
C VAL A 41 -3.04 5.90 -2.07
N CYS A 42 -2.91 4.80 -2.81
CA CYS A 42 -2.59 4.82 -4.24
C CYS A 42 -3.62 5.63 -5.04
N SER A 43 -4.92 5.46 -4.75
CA SER A 43 -5.99 6.23 -5.38
C SER A 43 -5.81 7.74 -5.16
N CYS A 44 -5.49 8.15 -3.93
CA CYS A 44 -5.21 9.55 -3.62
C CYS A 44 -3.96 10.06 -4.34
N LEU A 45 -2.85 9.32 -4.30
CA LEU A 45 -1.60 9.71 -4.96
C LEU A 45 -1.75 9.85 -6.47
N ARG A 46 -2.45 8.91 -7.13
CA ARG A 46 -2.76 9.00 -8.57
C ARG A 46 -3.54 10.27 -8.92
N ARG A 47 -4.54 10.60 -8.10
CA ARG A 47 -5.40 11.78 -8.33
C ARG A 47 -4.70 13.10 -8.01
N CYS A 48 -3.97 13.16 -6.89
CA CYS A 48 -3.55 14.41 -6.28
C CYS A 48 -2.05 14.68 -6.42
N ALA A 49 -1.21 13.66 -6.58
CA ALA A 49 0.24 13.80 -6.60
C ALA A 49 0.94 12.76 -7.51
N PRO A 50 0.57 12.65 -8.81
CA PRO A 50 1.14 11.64 -9.70
C PRO A 50 2.67 11.75 -9.87
N HIS A 51 3.21 12.94 -9.69
CA HIS A 51 4.65 13.22 -9.75
C HIS A 51 5.47 12.46 -8.70
N LEU A 52 4.86 12.00 -7.59
CA LEU A 52 5.55 11.24 -6.53
C LEU A 52 5.95 9.83 -6.95
N TYR A 53 5.36 9.28 -8.01
CA TYR A 53 5.65 7.92 -8.46
C TYR A 53 6.05 7.80 -9.93
N HIS A 54 5.65 8.73 -10.81
CA HIS A 54 5.86 8.59 -12.27
C HIS A 54 7.32 8.42 -12.72
N ASN A 55 8.27 9.07 -12.04
CA ASN A 55 9.70 9.02 -12.40
C ASN A 55 10.58 8.75 -11.19
N ARG A 56 10.02 8.12 -10.14
CA ARG A 56 10.69 7.90 -8.87
C ARG A 56 10.64 6.43 -8.46
N PRO A 57 11.70 5.93 -7.80
CA PRO A 57 11.67 4.64 -7.16
C PRO A 57 10.57 4.52 -6.11
N ILE A 58 9.94 3.36 -6.07
CA ILE A 58 9.00 2.94 -5.04
C ILE A 58 9.54 1.64 -4.44
N SER A 59 9.46 1.51 -3.12
CA SER A 59 9.77 0.28 -2.42
C SER A 59 8.54 -0.30 -1.73
N GLY A 60 8.59 -1.60 -1.47
CA GLY A 60 7.57 -2.24 -0.66
C GLY A 60 7.99 -3.62 -0.14
N ALA A 61 7.36 -4.00 0.96
CA ALA A 61 7.41 -5.36 1.50
C ALA A 61 5.99 -5.96 1.48
N SER A 62 5.86 -7.26 1.20
CA SER A 62 4.58 -7.98 1.31
C SER A 62 3.43 -7.31 0.54
N ALA A 63 2.28 -7.09 1.18
CA ALA A 63 1.16 -6.34 0.61
C ALA A 63 1.53 -4.93 0.10
N GLY A 64 2.55 -4.29 0.67
CA GLY A 64 3.09 -3.03 0.16
C GLY A 64 3.82 -3.16 -1.18
N ALA A 65 4.51 -4.29 -1.41
CA ALA A 65 5.12 -4.60 -2.71
C ALA A 65 4.06 -4.79 -3.81
N ILE A 66 2.94 -5.43 -3.47
CA ILE A 66 1.78 -5.57 -4.37
C ILE A 66 1.23 -4.18 -4.75
N ALA A 67 1.00 -3.32 -3.75
CA ALA A 67 0.48 -1.97 -3.98
C ALA A 67 1.44 -1.12 -4.82
N ALA A 68 2.74 -1.17 -4.54
CA ALA A 68 3.78 -0.48 -5.30
C ALA A 68 3.82 -0.93 -6.77
N ALA A 69 3.76 -2.25 -7.02
CA ALA A 69 3.72 -2.79 -8.38
C ALA A 69 2.46 -2.35 -9.13
N CYS A 70 1.29 -2.39 -8.47
CA CYS A 70 0.03 -1.92 -9.05
C CYS A 70 0.07 -0.42 -9.37
N LEU A 71 0.67 0.39 -8.49
CA LEU A 71 0.82 1.84 -8.70
C LEU A 71 1.71 2.14 -9.91
N LEU A 72 2.86 1.47 -10.03
CA LEU A 72 3.80 1.64 -11.16
C LEU A 72 3.23 1.15 -12.49
N CYS A 73 2.43 0.07 -12.47
CA CYS A 73 1.81 -0.50 -13.66
C CYS A 73 0.45 0.14 -14.01
N ASP A 74 0.05 1.21 -13.30
CA ASP A 74 -1.22 1.91 -13.47
C ASP A 74 -2.47 1.00 -13.45
N VAL A 75 -2.43 -0.08 -12.65
CA VAL A 75 -3.54 -1.05 -12.51
C VAL A 75 -4.79 -0.36 -11.98
N GLY A 76 -5.95 -0.57 -12.60
CA GLY A 76 -7.21 0.09 -12.21
C GLY A 76 -7.60 -0.18 -10.75
N MET A 77 -8.02 0.86 -10.02
CA MET A 77 -8.36 0.70 -8.60
C MET A 77 -9.59 -0.18 -8.38
N ALA A 78 -10.58 -0.10 -9.26
CA ALA A 78 -11.76 -0.96 -9.22
C ALA A 78 -11.35 -2.44 -9.35
N GLU A 79 -10.44 -2.76 -10.26
CA GLU A 79 -9.94 -4.12 -10.47
C GLU A 79 -9.18 -4.63 -9.24
N SER A 80 -8.29 -3.82 -8.66
CA SER A 80 -7.57 -4.18 -7.43
C SER A 80 -8.52 -4.45 -6.26
N VAL A 81 -9.50 -3.57 -6.04
CA VAL A 81 -10.49 -3.73 -4.95
C VAL A 81 -11.36 -4.96 -5.19
N GLN A 82 -11.90 -5.15 -6.40
CA GLN A 82 -12.74 -6.29 -6.73
C GLN A 82 -12.00 -7.61 -6.51
N TYR A 83 -10.76 -7.70 -6.99
CA TYR A 83 -9.94 -8.89 -6.82
C TYR A 83 -9.66 -9.19 -5.34
N MET A 84 -9.22 -8.19 -4.56
CA MET A 84 -8.94 -8.39 -3.13
C MET A 84 -10.22 -8.74 -2.35
N CYS A 85 -11.35 -8.10 -2.66
CA CYS A 85 -12.63 -8.43 -2.03
C CYS A 85 -13.07 -9.86 -2.35
N ALA A 86 -12.87 -10.33 -3.59
CA ALA A 86 -13.16 -11.71 -3.97
C ALA A 86 -12.24 -12.70 -3.23
N LEU A 87 -10.94 -12.40 -3.13
CA LEU A 87 -9.97 -13.18 -2.38
C LEU A 87 -10.37 -13.29 -0.91
N ILE A 88 -10.77 -12.18 -0.30
CA ILE A 88 -11.17 -12.13 1.10
C ILE A 88 -12.50 -12.88 1.34
N LYS A 89 -13.49 -12.71 0.45
CA LYS A 89 -14.75 -13.48 0.51
C LYS A 89 -14.47 -14.98 0.41
N ASN A 90 -13.59 -15.40 -0.50
CA ASN A 90 -13.19 -16.79 -0.64
C ASN A 90 -12.50 -17.29 0.64
N CYS A 91 -11.47 -16.57 1.12
CA CYS A 91 -10.75 -16.87 2.36
C CYS A 91 -11.71 -17.09 3.54
N ARG A 92 -12.65 -16.17 3.74
CA ARG A 92 -13.63 -16.22 4.83
C ARG A 92 -14.67 -17.34 4.71
N SER A 93 -14.83 -17.95 3.53
CA SER A 93 -15.73 -19.09 3.33
C SER A 93 -15.18 -20.39 3.92
N HIS A 94 -13.88 -20.44 4.22
CA HIS A 94 -13.23 -21.58 4.85
C HIS A 94 -13.32 -21.51 6.39
N LEU A 95 -13.48 -22.67 7.04
CA LEU A 95 -13.69 -22.76 8.50
C LEU A 95 -12.52 -22.17 9.31
N PHE A 96 -11.29 -22.40 8.85
CA PHE A 96 -10.08 -21.84 9.45
C PHE A 96 -9.56 -20.60 8.71
N GLY A 97 -10.41 -20.02 7.84
CA GLY A 97 -10.10 -18.85 7.05
C GLY A 97 -8.78 -19.01 6.28
N PRO A 98 -7.79 -18.14 6.50
CA PRO A 98 -6.51 -18.20 5.81
C PRO A 98 -5.60 -19.34 6.27
N PHE A 99 -5.92 -20.02 7.38
CA PHE A 99 -5.19 -21.19 7.87
C PHE A 99 -5.82 -22.52 7.43
N ASP A 100 -6.91 -22.48 6.66
CA ASP A 100 -7.49 -23.70 6.09
C ASP A 100 -6.54 -24.25 5.00
N PRO A 101 -6.14 -25.53 5.06
CA PRO A 101 -5.19 -26.11 4.12
C PRO A 101 -5.70 -26.11 2.66
N ARG A 102 -7.01 -25.91 2.46
CA ARG A 102 -7.62 -25.77 1.12
C ARG A 102 -7.48 -24.35 0.57
N PHE A 103 -7.27 -23.34 1.43
CA PHE A 103 -7.06 -21.97 1.01
C PHE A 103 -5.58 -21.72 0.76
N LYS A 104 -5.18 -21.80 -0.50
CA LYS A 104 -3.79 -21.62 -0.90
C LYS A 104 -3.52 -20.16 -1.26
N THR A 105 -3.22 -19.35 -0.25
CA THR A 105 -3.00 -17.90 -0.38
C THR A 105 -2.04 -17.54 -1.54
N ASN A 106 -0.92 -18.24 -1.67
CA ASN A 106 0.06 -17.98 -2.73
C ASN A 106 -0.46 -18.28 -4.14
N GLU A 107 -1.28 -19.32 -4.32
CA GLU A 107 -1.84 -19.65 -5.63
C GLU A 107 -2.83 -18.58 -6.06
N HIS A 108 -3.69 -18.13 -5.13
CA HIS A 108 -4.58 -17.01 -5.40
C HIS A 108 -3.79 -15.73 -5.71
N LEU A 109 -2.87 -15.30 -4.84
CA LEU A 109 -2.07 -14.09 -5.08
C LEU A 109 -1.36 -14.14 -6.44
N ARG A 110 -0.82 -15.29 -6.83
CA ARG A 110 -0.21 -15.49 -8.15
C ARG A 110 -1.21 -15.26 -9.28
N GLU A 111 -2.36 -15.92 -9.22
CA GLU A 111 -3.43 -15.77 -10.23
C GLU A 111 -3.89 -14.31 -10.34
N GLY A 112 -4.02 -13.62 -9.21
CA GLY A 112 -4.39 -12.21 -9.16
C GLY A 112 -3.38 -11.30 -9.82
N LEU A 113 -2.11 -11.42 -9.42
CA LEU A 113 -1.03 -10.63 -9.97
C LEU A 113 -0.86 -10.89 -11.47
N ASP A 114 -0.96 -12.15 -11.90
CA ASP A 114 -0.88 -12.47 -13.32
C ASP A 114 -2.05 -11.86 -14.11
N ARG A 115 -3.26 -11.86 -13.54
CA ARG A 115 -4.43 -11.26 -14.20
C ARG A 115 -4.36 -9.74 -14.31
N ILE A 116 -3.94 -9.04 -13.24
CA ILE A 116 -4.04 -7.58 -13.17
C ILE A 116 -2.79 -6.85 -13.67
N LEU A 117 -1.61 -7.48 -13.61
CA LEU A 117 -0.39 -6.85 -14.08
C LEU A 117 -0.28 -7.00 -15.62
N PRO A 118 0.12 -5.93 -16.33
CA PRO A 118 0.33 -6.01 -17.77
C PRO A 118 1.50 -6.95 -18.12
N SER A 119 1.56 -7.40 -19.38
CA SER A 119 2.60 -8.32 -19.86
C SER A 119 4.02 -7.76 -19.72
N ASP A 120 4.17 -6.44 -19.83
CA ASP A 120 5.42 -5.70 -19.71
C ASP A 120 5.68 -5.13 -18.30
N ALA A 121 4.93 -5.58 -17.28
CA ALA A 121 5.07 -5.09 -15.91
C ALA A 121 6.51 -5.15 -15.38
N HIS A 122 7.28 -6.16 -15.76
CA HIS A 122 8.70 -6.29 -15.40
C HIS A 122 9.58 -5.17 -15.96
N VAL A 123 9.24 -4.61 -17.13
CA VAL A 123 9.90 -3.45 -17.73
C VAL A 123 9.55 -2.19 -16.95
N LEU A 124 8.26 -2.00 -16.64
CA LEU A 124 7.78 -0.83 -15.88
C LEU A 124 8.35 -0.79 -14.46
N CYS A 125 8.53 -1.96 -13.84
CA CYS A 125 9.01 -2.11 -12.46
C CYS A 125 10.54 -2.18 -12.35
N SER A 126 11.28 -2.68 -13.34
CA SER A 126 12.74 -2.80 -13.22
C SER A 126 13.42 -1.43 -13.09
N GLY A 127 14.29 -1.30 -12.09
CA GLY A 127 14.94 -0.04 -11.72
C GLY A 127 14.02 0.96 -11.00
N ARG A 128 12.73 0.66 -10.85
CA ARG A 128 11.72 1.54 -10.23
C ARG A 128 11.02 0.93 -9.04
N LEU A 129 10.92 -0.39 -8.97
CA LEU A 129 10.35 -1.12 -7.84
C LEU A 129 11.48 -1.80 -7.07
N SER A 130 11.54 -1.53 -5.77
CA SER A 130 12.42 -2.23 -4.83
C SER A 130 11.57 -3.13 -3.92
N VAL A 131 11.66 -4.46 -4.13
CA VAL A 131 10.96 -5.45 -3.29
C VAL A 131 11.89 -5.91 -2.17
N SER A 132 11.40 -5.78 -0.94
CA SER A 132 12.07 -6.26 0.28
C SER A 132 11.83 -7.77 0.46
N LEU A 133 12.90 -8.54 0.66
CA LEU A 133 12.86 -9.97 1.01
C LEU A 133 13.75 -10.23 2.22
N THR A 134 13.45 -11.26 3.01
CA THR A 134 14.30 -11.67 4.13
C THR A 134 15.05 -12.95 3.79
N SER A 135 16.38 -12.94 3.85
CA SER A 135 17.21 -14.14 3.67
C SER A 135 16.99 -15.13 4.83
N CYS A 136 16.59 -16.37 4.54
CA CYS A 136 16.48 -17.40 5.60
C CYS A 136 17.84 -17.74 6.23
N SER A 137 18.92 -17.68 5.46
CA SER A 137 20.26 -18.08 5.92
C SER A 137 20.92 -17.02 6.79
N THR A 138 20.68 -15.73 6.51
CA THR A 138 21.36 -14.63 7.21
C THR A 138 20.45 -13.77 8.07
N GLY A 139 19.13 -13.87 7.89
CA GLY A 139 18.15 -12.96 8.50
C GLY A 139 18.21 -11.52 7.97
N LYS A 140 19.07 -11.24 6.99
CA LYS A 140 19.26 -9.90 6.44
C LYS A 140 18.31 -9.62 5.27
N ASN A 141 18.09 -8.34 5.03
CA ASN A 141 17.29 -7.88 3.90
C ASN A 141 18.00 -8.13 2.57
N ILE A 142 17.22 -8.57 1.58
CA ILE A 142 17.58 -8.64 0.17
C ILE A 142 16.64 -7.70 -0.57
N MET A 143 17.19 -6.64 -1.15
CA MET A 143 16.44 -5.71 -1.99
C MET A 143 16.52 -6.14 -3.46
N VAL A 144 15.39 -6.52 -4.03
CA VAL A 144 15.28 -6.90 -5.45
C VAL A 144 14.78 -5.72 -6.25
N THR A 145 15.57 -5.26 -7.23
CA THR A 145 15.28 -4.04 -8.01
C THR A 145 15.13 -4.27 -9.52
N HIS A 146 15.48 -5.46 -10.02
CA HIS A 146 15.47 -5.78 -11.45
C HIS A 146 14.86 -7.15 -11.68
N TYR A 147 14.01 -7.23 -12.71
CA TYR A 147 13.20 -8.40 -13.04
C TYR A 147 13.35 -8.71 -14.53
N LYS A 148 13.73 -9.95 -14.85
CA LYS A 148 13.98 -10.41 -16.22
C LYS A 148 12.71 -10.54 -17.04
N ASP A 149 11.59 -10.90 -16.41
CA ASP A 149 10.29 -11.16 -17.01
C ASP A 149 9.17 -10.96 -15.96
N LYS A 150 7.92 -10.96 -16.42
CA LYS A 150 6.74 -10.80 -15.56
C LYS A 150 6.69 -11.88 -14.46
N GLU A 151 7.10 -13.11 -14.79
CA GLU A 151 7.13 -14.22 -13.83
C GLU A 151 8.12 -14.02 -12.70
N GLU A 152 9.30 -13.45 -12.96
CA GLU A 152 10.28 -13.12 -11.93
C GLU A 152 9.78 -11.97 -11.05
N LEU A 153 9.11 -10.97 -11.62
CA LEU A 153 8.46 -9.90 -10.85
C LEU A 153 7.40 -10.47 -9.90
N ILE A 154 6.48 -11.28 -10.43
CA ILE A 154 5.43 -11.92 -9.62
C ILE A 154 6.07 -12.81 -8.54
N SER A 155 7.08 -13.59 -8.90
CA SER A 155 7.76 -14.47 -7.95
C SER A 155 8.48 -13.69 -6.85
N ALA A 156 9.09 -12.54 -7.15
CA ALA A 156 9.68 -11.66 -6.14
C ALA A 156 8.62 -11.13 -5.16
N ILE A 157 7.48 -10.66 -5.68
CA ILE A 157 6.36 -10.17 -4.86
C ILE A 157 5.81 -11.29 -3.97
N LEU A 158 5.58 -12.49 -4.53
CA LEU A 158 5.07 -13.64 -3.78
C LEU A 158 6.03 -14.08 -2.68
N CYS A 159 7.34 -14.11 -2.96
CA CYS A 159 8.36 -14.36 -1.93
C CYS A 159 8.31 -13.30 -0.82
N SER A 160 8.06 -12.04 -1.19
CA SER A 160 7.89 -10.93 -0.24
C SER A 160 6.63 -11.03 0.59
N THR A 161 5.65 -11.86 0.20
CA THR A 161 4.43 -12.16 0.99
C THR A 161 4.49 -13.48 1.75
N PHE A 162 5.62 -14.20 1.70
CA PHE A 162 5.72 -15.54 2.29
C PHE A 162 5.93 -15.49 3.80
N ILE A 163 4.86 -15.72 4.57
CA ILE A 163 4.90 -15.81 6.02
C ILE A 163 4.88 -17.29 6.41
N PRO A 164 5.90 -17.84 7.12
CA PRO A 164 5.90 -19.24 7.56
C PRO A 164 4.63 -19.61 8.32
N VAL A 165 4.19 -20.87 8.19
CA VAL A 165 2.93 -21.42 8.77
C VAL A 165 1.67 -20.86 8.11
N PHE A 166 1.65 -19.58 7.74
CA PHE A 166 0.54 -18.94 7.05
C PHE A 166 0.53 -19.24 5.54
N SER A 167 1.69 -19.14 4.90
CA SER A 167 1.88 -19.35 3.46
C SER A 167 2.34 -20.77 3.10
N GLY A 168 2.65 -21.58 4.12
CA GLY A 168 3.20 -22.94 4.00
C GLY A 168 4.37 -23.19 4.95
N PHE A 169 4.88 -24.43 4.94
CA PHE A 169 6.01 -24.85 5.79
C PHE A 169 7.36 -24.85 5.07
N VAL A 170 7.36 -24.80 3.74
CA VAL A 170 8.59 -24.79 2.93
C VAL A 170 8.87 -23.35 2.49
N PRO A 171 10.04 -22.77 2.84
CA PRO A 171 10.40 -21.41 2.43
C PRO A 171 10.38 -21.24 0.90
N ALA A 172 9.97 -20.05 0.45
CA ALA A 172 10.02 -19.70 -0.96
C ALA A 172 11.48 -19.60 -1.43
N ILE A 173 11.75 -20.01 -2.68
CA ILE A 173 13.09 -19.91 -3.29
C ILE A 173 13.08 -18.77 -4.30
N PHE A 174 13.90 -17.75 -4.07
CA PHE A 174 14.13 -16.66 -5.03
C PHE A 174 15.59 -16.68 -5.47
N ARG A 175 15.83 -16.76 -6.78
CA ARG A 175 17.20 -16.83 -7.38
C ARG A 175 18.12 -17.87 -6.72
N GLY A 176 17.56 -19.03 -6.40
CA GLY A 176 18.30 -20.15 -5.77
C GLY A 176 18.53 -20.00 -4.26
N GLN A 177 17.99 -18.97 -3.61
CA GLN A 177 18.12 -18.76 -2.17
C GLN A 177 16.76 -18.87 -1.44
N PRO A 178 16.71 -19.53 -0.28
CA PRO A 178 15.51 -19.54 0.55
C PRO A 178 15.28 -18.17 1.18
N VAL A 179 14.06 -17.65 1.01
CA VAL A 179 13.63 -16.32 1.45
C VAL A 179 12.26 -16.37 2.14
N LEU A 180 12.02 -15.36 2.98
CA LEU A 180 10.75 -15.06 3.64
C LEU A 180 10.25 -13.66 3.26
N ASP A 181 9.05 -13.33 3.74
CA ASP A 181 8.46 -12.00 3.69
C ASP A 181 9.48 -10.92 4.11
N GLY A 182 9.55 -9.84 3.33
CA GLY A 182 10.47 -8.73 3.56
C GLY A 182 10.26 -8.05 4.91
N GLY A 183 9.03 -8.09 5.42
CA GLY A 183 8.65 -7.56 6.72
C GLY A 183 9.34 -8.23 7.91
N PHE A 184 10.02 -9.38 7.73
CA PHE A 184 10.89 -10.02 8.73
C PHE A 184 12.30 -9.43 8.83
N SER A 185 12.69 -8.53 7.92
CA SER A 185 13.99 -7.83 7.98
C SER A 185 13.88 -6.32 7.78
N ASP A 186 13.06 -5.88 6.83
CA ASP A 186 12.83 -4.46 6.52
C ASP A 186 11.41 -4.27 5.97
N ASN A 187 10.47 -3.93 6.86
CA ASN A 187 9.07 -3.76 6.53
C ASN A 187 8.77 -2.42 5.86
N LEU A 188 9.56 -1.38 6.16
CA LEU A 188 9.49 -0.05 5.56
C LEU A 188 10.84 0.29 4.93
N LEU A 189 11.11 -0.35 3.78
CA LEU A 189 12.36 -0.20 3.06
C LEU A 189 12.54 1.24 2.57
N CYS A 190 13.36 2.04 3.25
CA CYS A 190 13.69 3.40 2.83
C CYS A 190 14.88 3.38 1.87
N ILE A 191 14.66 3.83 0.63
CA ILE A 191 15.71 3.87 -0.41
C ILE A 191 16.74 4.96 -0.07
N ASP A 192 16.27 6.10 0.42
CA ASP A 192 17.08 7.21 0.92
C ASP A 192 16.31 8.04 1.98
N ARG A 193 16.92 9.13 2.45
CA ARG A 193 16.33 10.06 3.44
C ARG A 193 15.11 10.82 2.94
N MET A 194 14.83 10.80 1.64
CA MET A 194 13.70 11.48 1.00
C MET A 194 12.54 10.51 0.74
N THR A 195 12.56 9.32 1.34
CA THR A 195 11.50 8.32 1.17
C THR A 195 10.30 8.66 2.06
N ILE A 196 9.15 8.92 1.45
CA ILE A 196 7.87 9.06 2.14
C ILE A 196 7.34 7.66 2.46
N THR A 197 7.02 7.44 3.73
CA THR A 197 6.64 6.12 4.26
C THR A 197 5.13 5.98 4.40
N VAL A 198 4.59 4.83 4.00
CA VAL A 198 3.16 4.52 4.04
C VAL A 198 2.93 3.26 4.88
N SER A 199 2.19 3.39 5.97
CA SER A 199 1.90 2.28 6.88
C SER A 199 0.43 2.30 7.32
N PRO A 200 -0.29 1.16 7.24
CA PRO A 200 -1.63 1.07 7.80
C PRO A 200 -1.62 0.94 9.32
N PHE A 201 -0.45 0.96 9.98
CA PHE A 201 -0.34 0.95 11.44
C PHE A 201 -0.15 2.37 11.97
N VAL A 202 -0.75 2.67 13.12
CA VAL A 202 -0.50 3.95 13.78
C VAL A 202 0.95 3.98 14.26
N GLY A 203 1.73 4.97 13.85
CA GLY A 203 3.16 4.95 14.07
C GLY A 203 3.83 6.24 13.63
N GLU A 204 5.10 6.12 13.26
CA GLU A 204 5.92 7.25 12.78
C GLU A 204 5.94 7.38 11.25
N ALA A 205 5.23 6.53 10.52
CA ALA A 205 5.14 6.63 9.07
C ALA A 205 4.42 7.92 8.64
N ASP A 206 4.91 8.54 7.57
CA ASP A 206 4.43 9.81 7.02
C ASP A 206 2.92 9.78 6.70
N ILE A 207 2.52 8.74 5.98
CA ILE A 207 1.13 8.41 5.67
C ILE A 207 0.73 7.21 6.53
N SER A 208 0.08 7.51 7.64
CA SER A 208 -0.47 6.52 8.56
C SER A 208 -1.73 7.04 9.25
N PRO A 209 -2.56 6.16 9.81
CA PRO A 209 -3.72 6.59 10.59
C PRO A 209 -3.27 7.30 11.87
N MET A 210 -3.99 8.35 12.27
CA MET A 210 -3.73 9.09 13.52
C MET A 210 -4.47 8.46 14.72
N ASP A 211 -3.91 8.60 15.93
CA ASP A 211 -4.60 8.36 17.20
C ASP A 211 -5.74 9.41 17.40
N ALA A 212 -6.85 9.21 16.67
CA ALA A 212 -8.16 9.92 16.67
C ALA A 212 -8.19 11.43 16.31
N THR A 213 -9.22 11.99 15.65
CA THR A 213 -10.63 11.60 15.45
C THR A 213 -11.03 11.58 13.97
N TRP A 214 -11.82 10.56 13.60
CA TRP A 214 -12.71 10.56 12.44
C TRP A 214 -14.03 11.23 12.84
N LYS A 215 -14.21 12.52 12.53
CA LYS A 215 -15.51 13.19 12.72
C LYS A 215 -16.47 12.78 11.60
N SER A 216 -17.07 11.58 11.70
CA SER A 216 -18.44 11.30 11.24
C SER A 216 -18.89 9.87 11.61
N GLY A 217 -19.85 9.77 12.52
CA GLY A 217 -20.98 8.83 12.37
C GLY A 217 -20.84 7.35 12.76
N TYR A 218 -19.73 6.86 13.31
CA TYR A 218 -19.66 5.47 13.79
C TYR A 218 -19.81 5.38 15.31
N SER A 219 -20.74 4.54 15.77
CA SER A 219 -20.99 4.19 17.18
C SER A 219 -19.82 3.37 17.79
N LEU A 220 -18.70 4.06 18.04
CA LEU A 220 -17.53 3.90 18.96
C LEU A 220 -17.06 2.50 19.46
N PRO A 221 -15.73 2.31 19.68
CA PRO A 221 -15.01 2.97 20.78
C PRO A 221 -14.17 4.21 20.42
N ALA A 222 -13.91 5.00 21.47
CA ALA A 222 -13.40 6.38 21.54
C ALA A 222 -11.90 6.56 21.17
N PRO A 223 -11.38 7.82 21.14
CA PRO A 223 -9.97 8.13 20.91
C PRO A 223 -9.07 7.31 21.82
N GLN A 224 -8.03 6.71 21.25
CA GLN A 224 -6.96 6.14 22.06
C GLN A 224 -6.33 7.31 22.80
N ARG A 225 -6.50 7.34 24.13
CA ARG A 225 -5.85 8.36 24.94
C ARG A 225 -4.35 8.12 24.86
N VAL A 226 -3.55 9.17 25.05
CA VAL A 226 -2.08 9.02 25.18
C VAL A 226 -1.72 7.98 26.26
N GLU A 227 -2.60 7.83 27.26
CA GLU A 227 -2.54 6.84 28.34
C GLU A 227 -2.70 5.37 27.88
N ASP A 228 -3.28 5.12 26.69
CA ASP A 228 -3.45 3.78 26.10
C ASP A 228 -2.22 3.32 25.28
N ILE A 229 -1.24 4.22 25.09
CA ILE A 229 0.02 3.92 24.39
C ILE A 229 0.97 3.30 25.42
N LEU A 230 1.09 1.98 25.39
CA LEU A 230 1.97 1.23 26.30
C LEU A 230 3.46 1.34 25.90
N GLY A 231 3.76 1.98 24.78
CA GLY A 231 5.11 2.20 24.25
C GLY A 231 5.13 2.20 22.71
N THR A 232 6.32 2.15 22.14
CA THR A 232 6.54 1.93 20.70
C THR A 232 7.30 0.63 20.51
N VAL A 233 6.87 -0.19 19.55
CA VAL A 233 7.66 -1.32 19.07
C VAL A 233 8.21 -0.95 17.71
N SER A 234 9.53 -0.94 17.56
CA SER A 234 10.16 -0.88 16.25
C SER A 234 10.25 -2.31 15.72
N ILE A 235 9.33 -2.66 14.82
CA ILE A 235 9.39 -3.92 14.09
C ILE A 235 10.13 -3.61 12.78
N LEU A 236 11.42 -3.91 12.74
CA LEU A 236 12.18 -4.10 11.49
C LEU A 236 12.01 -2.90 10.53
N ASN A 237 12.46 -1.73 10.99
CA ASN A 237 12.33 -0.39 10.39
C ASN A 237 10.92 0.23 10.35
N ASN A 238 9.93 -0.38 11.00
CA ASN A 238 8.60 0.21 11.18
C ASN A 238 8.29 0.45 12.67
N THR A 239 8.34 1.71 13.11
CA THR A 239 7.97 2.10 14.48
C THR A 239 6.44 2.17 14.61
N ILE A 240 5.87 1.16 15.28
CA ILE A 240 4.44 1.01 15.51
C ILE A 240 4.13 1.33 16.97
N ARG A 241 3.09 2.12 17.25
CA ARG A 241 2.64 2.39 18.62
C ARG A 241 1.97 1.14 19.20
N LEU A 242 2.37 0.70 20.39
CA LEU A 242 1.73 -0.44 21.05
C LEU A 242 0.46 0.05 21.74
N ASN A 243 -0.65 -0.07 21.01
CA ASN A 243 -1.99 0.29 21.47
C ASN A 243 -3.01 -0.74 20.92
N TRP A 244 -4.23 -0.74 21.46
CA TRP A 244 -5.25 -1.73 21.10
C TRP A 244 -5.63 -1.71 19.62
N THR A 245 -5.67 -0.55 18.97
CA THR A 245 -5.91 -0.43 17.53
C THR A 245 -4.84 -1.14 16.71
N ASN A 246 -3.57 -0.96 17.04
CA ASN A 246 -2.49 -1.64 16.32
C ASN A 246 -2.43 -3.13 16.61
N VAL A 247 -2.75 -3.58 17.83
CA VAL A 247 -2.91 -5.01 18.12
C VAL A 247 -4.03 -5.61 17.25
N LYS A 248 -5.19 -4.94 17.17
CA LYS A 248 -6.28 -5.37 16.28
C LYS A 248 -5.84 -5.40 14.82
N ARG A 249 -5.09 -4.40 14.36
CA ARG A 249 -4.55 -4.35 12.99
C ARG A 249 -3.56 -5.46 12.71
N ILE A 250 -2.66 -5.80 13.65
CA ILE A 250 -1.74 -6.93 13.50
C ILE A 250 -2.53 -8.24 13.38
N LEU A 251 -3.55 -8.45 14.21
CA LEU A 251 -4.44 -9.61 14.07
C LEU A 251 -5.13 -9.61 12.71
N HIS A 252 -5.61 -8.45 12.26
CA HIS A 252 -6.30 -8.33 10.97
C HIS A 252 -5.37 -8.35 9.74
N ALA A 253 -4.07 -8.17 9.91
CA ALA A 253 -3.09 -8.44 8.87
C ALA A 253 -3.05 -9.94 8.54
N LEU A 254 -3.25 -10.79 9.55
CA LEU A 254 -3.30 -12.24 9.42
C LEU A 254 -4.72 -12.78 9.19
N TRP A 255 -5.75 -12.11 9.71
CA TRP A 255 -7.14 -12.54 9.59
C TRP A 255 -8.02 -11.47 8.91
N PRO A 256 -8.65 -11.78 7.77
CA PRO A 256 -9.37 -10.77 7.00
C PRO A 256 -10.55 -10.15 7.76
N MET A 257 -10.63 -8.82 7.73
CA MET A 257 -11.78 -8.03 8.20
C MET A 257 -13.06 -8.31 7.37
N THR A 258 -14.20 -7.76 7.79
CA THR A 258 -15.43 -7.81 6.98
C THR A 258 -15.33 -6.86 5.76
N PRO A 259 -16.12 -7.08 4.69
CA PRO A 259 -16.15 -6.17 3.54
C PRO A 259 -16.38 -4.70 3.90
N GLU A 260 -17.25 -4.41 4.87
CA GLU A 260 -17.57 -3.06 5.34
C GLU A 260 -16.37 -2.40 6.03
N GLU A 261 -15.68 -3.16 6.89
CA GLU A 261 -14.46 -2.71 7.56
C GLU A 261 -13.32 -2.45 6.55
N LEU A 262 -13.20 -3.28 5.52
CA LEU A 262 -12.21 -3.12 4.46
C LEU A 262 -12.49 -1.89 3.59
N TYR A 263 -13.77 -1.60 3.33
CA TYR A 263 -14.16 -0.35 2.67
C TYR A 263 -13.76 0.86 3.50
N SER A 264 -14.08 0.84 4.81
CA SER A 264 -13.68 1.90 5.74
C SER A 264 -12.16 2.07 5.78
N LEU A 265 -11.41 0.97 5.78
CA LEU A 265 -9.94 0.98 5.74
C LEU A 265 -9.39 1.58 4.44
N THR A 266 -10.00 1.26 3.30
CA THR A 266 -9.64 1.85 2.00
C THR A 266 -9.89 3.36 2.01
N TYR A 267 -11.05 3.79 2.51
CA TYR A 267 -11.37 5.21 2.59
C TYR A 267 -10.44 5.96 3.55
N GLN A 268 -10.09 5.35 4.69
CA GLN A 268 -9.11 5.87 5.63
C GLN A 268 -7.75 6.09 4.97
N GLY A 269 -7.26 5.14 4.16
CA GLY A 269 -6.00 5.28 3.42
C GLY A 269 -6.01 6.47 2.46
N TYR A 270 -7.13 6.69 1.76
CA TYR A 270 -7.29 7.88 0.92
C TYR A 270 -7.23 9.17 1.73
N VAL A 271 -7.95 9.23 2.85
CA VAL A 271 -8.01 10.42 3.72
C VAL A 271 -6.66 10.72 4.35
N ASP A 272 -5.91 9.72 4.80
CA ASP A 272 -4.58 9.92 5.39
C ASP A 272 -3.56 10.42 4.37
N ALA A 273 -3.60 9.90 3.14
CA ALA A 273 -2.78 10.39 2.05
C ALA A 273 -3.14 11.85 1.70
N LEU A 274 -4.43 12.16 1.59
CA LEU A 274 -4.89 13.52 1.32
C LEU A 274 -4.48 14.48 2.45
N ARG A 275 -4.59 14.04 3.70
CA ARG A 275 -4.12 14.80 4.87
C ARG A 275 -2.62 15.05 4.78
N TYR A 276 -1.81 14.05 4.48
CA TYR A 276 -0.37 14.23 4.32
C TYR A 276 -0.07 15.26 3.22
N LEU A 277 -0.66 15.09 2.03
CA LEU A 277 -0.47 16.01 0.90
C LEU A 277 -0.93 17.44 1.22
N THR A 278 -2.04 17.61 1.94
CA THR A 278 -2.55 18.95 2.29
C THR A 278 -1.80 19.60 3.45
N THR A 279 -1.32 18.84 4.44
CA THR A 279 -0.61 19.38 5.60
C THR A 279 0.85 19.70 5.30
N ARG A 280 1.54 18.83 4.56
CA ARG A 280 2.91 19.07 4.08
C ARG A 280 2.93 19.92 2.81
N GLY A 281 1.84 19.93 2.04
CA GLY A 281 1.65 20.80 0.89
C GLY A 281 1.00 22.15 1.20
N ARG A 282 0.59 22.45 2.44
CA ARG A 282 0.01 23.78 2.79
C ARG A 282 1.01 24.93 2.83
N SER A 283 2.28 24.66 2.59
CA SER A 283 3.20 25.71 2.17
C SER A 283 2.96 26.13 0.71
N GLU A 284 2.47 25.26 -0.19
CA GLU A 284 2.44 25.51 -1.65
C GLU A 284 1.38 24.73 -2.49
N ILE A 285 0.22 24.29 -1.96
CA ILE A 285 -0.82 23.57 -2.74
C ILE A 285 -2.24 24.02 -2.36
N SER A 286 -2.92 24.70 -3.29
CA SER A 286 -4.36 24.98 -3.27
C SER A 286 -5.14 23.84 -3.94
N VAL A 287 -5.60 22.86 -3.16
CA VAL A 287 -6.48 21.80 -3.70
C VAL A 287 -7.93 22.29 -3.69
N ALA A 288 -8.50 22.53 -4.88
CA ALA A 288 -9.94 22.68 -5.05
C ALA A 288 -10.63 21.34 -4.77
N PHE A 289 -11.48 21.33 -3.75
CA PHE A 289 -12.21 20.15 -3.31
C PHE A 289 -13.55 20.04 -4.04
N GLU A 290 -13.68 19.02 -4.89
CA GLU A 290 -14.97 18.41 -5.21
C GLU A 290 -14.90 16.93 -4.87
N ALA A 291 -15.66 16.51 -3.87
CA ALA A 291 -15.86 15.11 -3.54
C ALA A 291 -16.55 14.42 -4.73
N PRO A 292 -15.95 13.40 -5.37
CA PRO A 292 -16.60 12.72 -6.48
C PRO A 292 -17.80 11.91 -6.00
N ALA A 293 -18.93 12.07 -6.69
CA ALA A 293 -20.12 11.23 -6.53
C ALA A 293 -19.85 9.73 -6.84
N SER A 294 -18.70 9.39 -7.42
CA SER A 294 -18.34 8.04 -7.88
C SER A 294 -18.00 7.04 -6.78
N TYR A 295 -17.86 7.46 -5.51
CA TYR A 295 -17.84 6.49 -4.40
C TYR A 295 -19.21 5.87 -4.13
N LYS A 296 -20.30 6.49 -4.62
CA LYS A 296 -21.64 5.85 -4.61
C LYS A 296 -21.78 4.76 -5.69
N THR A 297 -20.90 4.68 -6.68
CA THR A 297 -21.05 3.69 -7.77
C THR A 297 -20.44 2.33 -7.42
N LEU A 298 -19.81 2.19 -6.25
CA LEU A 298 -19.45 0.87 -5.70
C LEU A 298 -20.66 0.11 -5.09
N TYR A 299 -21.85 0.72 -5.06
CA TYR A 299 -23.10 0.13 -4.54
C TYR A 299 -23.78 -0.87 -5.50
N ILE A 300 -23.28 -1.09 -6.72
CA ILE A 300 -24.04 -1.79 -7.79
C ILE A 300 -23.59 -3.25 -8.02
N TYR A 301 -22.59 -3.76 -7.29
CA TYR A 301 -22.14 -5.17 -7.42
C TYR A 301 -22.27 -6.00 -6.14
N THR A 302 -23.29 -5.70 -5.33
CA THR A 302 -23.85 -6.65 -4.34
C THR A 302 -24.97 -7.44 -4.98
#